data_AF-A0A6L4YN65-F1
#
_entry.id   AF-A0A6L4YN65-F1
#
_cell.length_a   1.000
_cell.length_b   1.000
_cell.length_c   1.000
_cell.angle_alpha   90.00
_cell.angle_beta   90.00
_cell.angle_gamma   90.00
#
_symmetry.space_group_name_H-M   'P 1'
#
loop_
_entity.id
_entity.type
_entity.pdbx_description
1 polymer ?
#
loop_
_entity_poly.entity_id
_entity_poly.type
_entity_poly.pdbx_seq_one_letter_code
_entity_poly.pdbx_strand_id
1 'polypeptide(L)' 'MLKIEIDIDAERARPTKEIVRVEGEIVKANAKLGNAGFIERAPSAVVAQEKERLESFGSLVEKLRVQLGRL' A
#
# COMPACT_ATOMS: atom_id res chain seq x y z
N MET A 1 -26.86 -15.84 -23.55
CA MET A 1 -26.32 -14.78 -22.68
C MET A 1 -25.58 -15.49 -21.56
N LEU A 2 -24.23 -15.46 -21.55
CA LEU A 2 -23.43 -16.11 -20.50
C LEU A 2 -23.57 -15.28 -19.23
N LYS A 3 -24.20 -15.85 -18.20
CA LYS A 3 -24.30 -15.26 -16.87
C LYS A 3 -23.00 -15.63 -16.15
N ILE A 4 -22.05 -14.71 -16.11
CA ILE A 4 -20.84 -14.89 -15.31
C ILE A 4 -21.27 -14.66 -13.86
N GLU A 5 -21.37 -15.74 -13.10
CA GLU A 5 -21.52 -15.67 -11.64
C GLU A 5 -20.17 -15.22 -11.07
N ILE A 6 -20.10 -13.96 -10.67
CA ILE A 6 -18.92 -13.40 -10.00
C ILE A 6 -19.08 -13.71 -8.51
N ASP A 7 -18.16 -14.49 -7.97
CA ASP A 7 -18.02 -14.66 -6.53
C ASP A 7 -17.50 -13.34 -5.93
N ILE A 8 -18.42 -12.53 -5.42
CA ILE A 8 -18.13 -11.21 -4.83
C ILE A 8 -17.27 -11.35 -3.57
N ASP A 9 -17.40 -12.43 -2.81
CA ASP A 9 -16.58 -12.65 -1.61
C ASP A 9 -15.13 -12.93 -2.00
N ALA A 10 -14.92 -13.76 -3.02
CA ALA A 10 -13.59 -13.99 -3.59
C ALA A 10 -13.02 -12.72 -4.26
N GLU A 11 -13.86 -11.91 -4.89
CA GLU A 11 -13.46 -10.63 -5.51
C GLU A 11 -13.03 -9.61 -4.45
N ARG A 12 -13.73 -9.53 -3.31
CA ARG A 12 -13.38 -8.64 -2.18
C ARG A 12 -12.16 -9.13 -1.41
N ALA A 13 -11.96 -10.44 -1.32
CA ALA A 13 -10.83 -11.02 -0.60
C ALA A 13 -9.47 -10.61 -1.19
N ARG A 14 -9.37 -10.47 -2.52
CA ARG A 14 -8.11 -10.12 -3.21
C ARG A 14 -7.62 -8.69 -2.90
N PRO A 15 -8.42 -7.61 -3.12
CA PRO A 15 -8.04 -6.25 -2.73
C PRO A 15 -7.80 -6.12 -1.23
N THR A 16 -8.61 -6.78 -0.40
CA THR A 16 -8.45 -6.71 1.07
C THR A 16 -7.09 -7.26 1.51
N LYS A 17 -6.69 -8.43 1.00
CA LYS A 17 -5.38 -9.02 1.30
C LYS A 17 -4.24 -8.13 0.83
N GLU A 18 -4.40 -7.51 -0.33
CA GLU A 18 -3.39 -6.62 -0.89
C GLU A 18 -3.27 -5.31 -0.08
N ILE A 19 -4.39 -4.73 0.36
CA ILE A 19 -4.40 -3.57 1.27
C ILE A 19 -3.59 -3.88 2.52
N VAL A 20 -3.86 -4.99 3.20
CA VAL A 20 -3.15 -5.39 4.42
C VAL A 20 -1.65 -5.54 4.16
N ARG A 21 -1.27 -6.14 3.02
CA ARG A 21 0.15 -6.29 2.64
C ARG A 21 0.82 -4.93 2.45
N VAL A 22 0.19 -4.01 1.74
CA VAL A 22 0.75 -2.69 1.44
C VAL A 22 0.77 -1.79 2.68
N GLU A 23 -0.26 -1.85 3.53
CA GLU A 23 -0.28 -1.16 4.83
C GLU A 23 0.88 -1.60 5.73
N GLY A 24 1.21 -2.89 5.74
CA GLY A 24 2.39 -3.41 6.43
C GLY A 24 3.71 -2.81 5.92
N GLU A 25 3.82 -2.55 4.63
CA GLU A 25 5.00 -1.88 4.05
C GLU A 25 5.03 -0.38 4.36
N ILE A 26 3.88 0.29 4.40
CA ILE A 26 3.74 1.68 4.85
C ILE A 26 4.23 1.84 6.29
N VAL A 27 3.83 0.93 7.19
CA VAL A 27 4.29 0.97 8.59
C VAL A 27 5.81 0.87 8.68
N LYS A 28 6.43 -0.02 7.90
CA LYS A 28 7.90 -0.16 7.87
C LYS A 28 8.59 1.10 7.33
N ALA A 29 8.08 1.67 6.24
CA ALA A 29 8.63 2.90 5.66
C ALA A 29 8.51 4.08 6.63
N ASN A 30 7.36 4.24 7.28
CA ASN A 30 7.16 5.24 8.33
C ASN A 30 8.08 5.03 9.53
N ALA A 31 8.33 3.79 9.96
CA ALA A 31 9.26 3.51 11.05
C ALA A 31 10.70 3.92 10.70
N LYS A 32 11.14 3.71 9.45
CA LYS A 32 12.46 4.20 8.98
C LYS A 32 12.50 5.73 8.94
N LEU A 33 11.51 6.35 8.31
CA LEU A 33 11.45 7.80 8.11
C LEU A 33 11.15 8.58 9.39
N GLY A 34 10.57 7.95 10.42
CA GLY A 34 10.38 8.54 11.75
C GLY A 34 11.62 8.43 12.64
N ASN A 35 12.61 7.62 12.27
CA ASN A 35 13.86 7.50 13.01
C ASN A 35 14.83 8.61 12.58
N ALA A 36 14.99 9.63 13.43
CA ALA A 36 15.91 10.75 13.18
C ALA A 36 17.34 10.27 12.87
N GLY A 37 17.82 9.24 13.58
CA GLY A 37 19.13 8.67 13.33
C GLY A 37 19.26 7.98 11.96
N PHE A 38 18.17 7.50 11.36
CA PHE A 38 18.17 7.02 9.97
C PHE A 38 18.22 8.21 9.01
N ILE A 39 17.38 9.24 9.21
CA ILE A 39 17.35 10.42 8.35
C ILE A 39 18.70 11.14 8.30
N GLU A 40 19.36 11.29 9.44
CA GLU A 40 20.62 12.02 9.57
C GLU A 40 21.82 11.25 8.99
N ARG A 41 21.78 9.91 9.04
CA ARG A 41 22.92 9.06 8.66
C ARG A 41 22.78 8.39 7.29
N ALA A 42 21.56 8.21 6.81
CA ALA A 42 21.32 7.59 5.51
C ALA A 42 21.64 8.57 4.37
N PRO A 43 22.12 8.08 3.21
CA PRO A 43 22.27 8.91 2.03
C PRO A 43 20.95 9.58 1.63
N SER A 44 21.00 10.83 1.18
CA SER A 44 19.81 11.60 0.78
C SER A 44 18.98 10.87 -0.28
N ALA A 45 19.62 10.17 -1.22
CA ALA A 45 18.96 9.36 -2.24
C ALA A 45 18.11 8.23 -1.62
N VAL A 46 18.59 7.59 -0.55
CA VAL A 46 17.86 6.50 0.13
C VAL A 46 16.66 7.06 0.89
N VAL A 47 16.83 8.21 1.58
CA VAL A 47 15.72 8.88 2.26
C VAL A 47 14.65 9.34 1.28
N ALA A 48 15.06 9.90 0.13
CA ALA A 48 14.15 10.30 -0.94
C ALA A 48 13.39 9.10 -1.51
N GLN A 49 14.08 7.99 -1.79
CA GLN A 49 13.46 6.75 -2.26
C GLN A 49 12.43 6.19 -1.27
N GLU A 50 12.72 6.18 0.03
CA GLU A 50 11.76 5.71 1.03
C GLU A 50 10.52 6.62 1.12
N LYS A 51 10.68 7.94 0.93
CA LYS A 51 9.55 8.88 0.86
C LYS A 51 8.68 8.64 -0.38
N GLU A 52 9.30 8.48 -1.55
CA GLU A 52 8.58 8.17 -2.80
C GLU A 52 7.86 6.82 -2.70
N ARG A 53 8.50 5.83 -2.07
CA ARG A 53 7.92 4.52 -1.82
C ARG A 53 6.70 4.62 -0.89
N LEU A 54 6.78 5.44 0.17
CA LEU A 54 5.67 5.70 1.07
C LEU A 54 4.47 6.33 0.33
N GLU A 55 4.71 7.34 -0.51
CA GLU A 55 3.67 8.00 -1.30
C GLU A 55 3.02 7.03 -2.31
N SER A 56 3.85 6.22 -2.98
CA SER A 56 3.40 5.21 -3.95
C SER A 56 2.50 4.16 -3.28
N PHE A 57 2.87 3.72 -2.07
CA PHE A 57 2.05 2.77 -1.31
C PHE A 57 0.75 3.40 -0.81
N GLY A 58 0.78 4.64 -0.33
CA GLY A 58 -0.45 5.35 0.04
C GLY A 58 -1.41 5.46 -1.14
N SER A 59 -0.90 5.84 -2.31
CA SER A 59 -1.68 5.91 -3.55
C SER A 59 -2.27 4.55 -3.97
N LEU A 60 -1.52 3.46 -3.79
CA LEU A 60 -1.99 2.11 -4.09
C LEU A 60 -3.11 1.66 -3.14
N VAL A 61 -2.96 1.89 -1.83
CA VAL A 61 -3.99 1.56 -0.83
C VAL A 61 -5.29 2.29 -1.15
N GLU A 62 -5.22 3.59 -1.47
CA GLU A 62 -6.42 4.36 -1.82
C GLU A 62 -7.11 3.82 -3.08
N LYS A 63 -6.35 3.47 -4.12
CA LYS A 63 -6.92 2.83 -5.33
C LYS A 63 -7.61 1.51 -5.00
N LEU A 64 -7.00 0.67 -4.17
CA LEU A 64 -7.56 -0.62 -3.75
C LEU A 64 -8.81 -0.46 -2.89
N ARG A 65 -8.84 0.53 -1.99
CA ARG A 65 -10.02 0.86 -1.18
C ARG A 65 -11.17 1.35 -2.05
N VAL A 66 -10.89 2.20 -3.04
CA VAL A 66 -11.88 2.66 -4.02
C VAL A 66 -12.41 1.48 -4.85
N GLN A 67 -11.54 0.56 -5.30
CA GLN A 67 -11.97 -0.65 -5.99
C GLN A 67 -12.87 -1.50 -5.10
N LEU A 68 -12.46 -1.74 -3.84
CA LEU A 68 -13.22 -2.54 -2.89
C LEU A 68 -14.61 -1.96 -2.61
N GLY A 69 -14.74 -0.63 -2.53
CA GLY A 69 -16.01 0.05 -2.33
C GLY A 69 -16.96 0.03 -3.53
N ARG A 70 -16.48 -0.37 -4.71
CA ARG A 70 -17.29 -0.52 -5.95
C ARG A 70 -17.79 -1.94 -6.17
N LEU A 71 -17.33 -2.91 -5.37
CA LEU A 71 -17.72 -4.33 -5.40
C LEU A 71 -18.88 -4.59 -4.45
#